data_AF-A0A946D8D6-F1
#
_entry.id   AF-A0A946D8D6-F1
#
_cell.length_a   1.000
_cell.length_b   1.000
_cell.length_c   1.000
_cell.angle_alpha   90.00
_cell.angle_beta   90.00
_cell.angle_gamma   90.00
#
_symmetry.space_group_name_H-M   'P 1'
#
loop_
_entity.id
_entity.type
_entity.pdbx_description
1 polymer ?
#
loop_
_entity_poly.entity_id
_entity_poly.type
_entity_poly.pdbx_seq_one_letter_code
_entity_poly.pdbx_strand_id
1 'polypeptide(L)' 'MAARHLVLVSIETPDGDRCVDIFRRDDSTFGFEAYRRDLEDPSGWFPIGRHRFAIFQTETEARAAARARINWIP' A
#
# COMPACT_ATOMS: atom_id res chain seq x y z
N MET A 1 19.82 9.42 -0.95
CA MET A 1 19.04 8.83 0.16
C MET A 1 17.65 8.55 -0.40
N ALA A 2 17.21 7.30 -0.53
CA ALA A 2 15.82 7.04 -0.90
C ALA A 2 14.95 7.53 0.27
N ALA A 3 14.05 8.48 0.01
CA ALA A 3 13.08 8.93 1.00
C ALA A 3 12.33 7.70 1.53
N ARG A 4 12.50 7.39 2.82
CA ARG A 4 11.91 6.21 3.44
C ARG A 4 10.52 6.62 3.89
N HIS A 5 9.50 6.30 3.09
CA HIS A 5 8.11 6.55 3.49
C HIS A 5 7.82 5.87 4.83
N LEU A 6 7.13 6.58 5.72
CA LEU A 6 6.67 6.04 6.98
C LEU A 6 5.39 5.24 6.73
N VAL A 7 5.48 3.91 6.77
CA VAL A 7 4.29 3.05 6.70
C VAL A 7 3.49 3.23 7.99
N LEU A 8 2.25 3.70 7.87
CA LEU A 8 1.34 3.90 8.99
C LEU A 8 0.55 2.63 9.27
N VAL A 9 0.14 1.93 8.21
CA VAL A 9 -0.72 0.77 8.27
C VAL A 9 -0.32 -0.18 7.15
N SER A 10 -0.17 -1.46 7.47
CA SER A 10 -0.06 -2.53 6.49
C SER A 10 -1.24 -3.47 6.68
N ILE A 11 -2.04 -3.68 5.63
CA ILE A 11 -3.22 -4.54 5.64
C ILE A 11 -2.91 -5.76 4.79
N GLU A 12 -2.70 -6.91 5.43
CA GLU A 12 -2.40 -8.17 4.76
C GLU A 12 -3.68 -8.99 4.56
N THR A 13 -3.78 -9.70 3.42
CA THR A 13 -4.84 -10.69 3.22
C THR A 13 -4.65 -11.87 4.17
N PRO A 14 -5.73 -12.55 4.60
CA PRO A 14 -5.63 -13.80 5.35
C PRO A 14 -4.81 -14.88 4.63
N ASP A 15 -4.84 -14.87 3.30
CA ASP A 15 -4.08 -15.77 2.44
C ASP A 15 -2.56 -15.48 2.45
N GLY A 16 -2.14 -14.31 2.94
CA GLY A 16 -0.73 -13.91 3.03
C GLY A 16 -0.05 -13.70 1.66
N ASP A 17 -0.83 -13.66 0.59
CA ASP A 17 -0.37 -13.49 -0.79
C ASP A 17 -0.39 -12.02 -1.24
N ARG A 18 -1.07 -11.15 -0.49
CA ARG A 18 -1.31 -9.75 -0.83
C ARG A 18 -1.25 -8.88 0.41
N CYS A 19 -0.71 -7.67 0.25
CA CYS A 19 -0.74 -6.65 1.29
C CYS A 19 -0.95 -5.26 0.70
N VAL A 20 -1.45 -4.34 1.51
CA VAL A 20 -1.62 -2.93 1.14
C VAL A 20 -1.01 -2.08 2.22
N ASP A 21 0.02 -1.33 1.84
CA ASP A 21 0.70 -0.39 2.72
C ASP A 21 0.14 1.00 2.50
N ILE A 22 -0.35 1.61 3.57
CA ILE A 22 -0.67 3.04 3.63
C ILE A 22 0.51 3.73 4.29
N PHE A 23 1.09 4.71 3.62
CA PHE A 23 2.30 5.37 4.04
C PHE A 23 2.21 6.89 3.95
N ARG A 24 2.97 7.57 4.80
CA ARG A 24 3.20 9.00 4.78
C ARG A 24 4.54 9.30 4.12
N ARG A 25 4.54 10.31 3.26
CA ARG A 25 5.73 10.87 2.60
C ARG A 25 6.30 12.04 3.40
N ASP A 26 7.54 12.40 3.10
CA ASP A 26 8.25 13.51 3.77
C ASP A 26 7.57 14.87 3.56
N ASP A 27 6.84 15.05 2.45
CA ASP A 27 6.02 16.22 2.14
C ASP A 27 4.70 16.28 2.95
N SER A 28 4.54 15.39 3.94
CA SER A 28 3.31 15.22 4.74
C SER A 28 2.09 14.77 3.96
N THR A 29 2.26 14.33 2.71
CA THR A 29 1.20 13.68 1.95
C THR A 29 1.13 12.19 2.26
N PHE A 30 -0.02 11.61 1.95
CA PHE A 30 -0.30 10.20 2.14
C PHE A 30 -0.38 9.49 0.79
N GLY A 31 -0.02 8.22 0.80
CA GLY A 31 -0.09 7.34 -0.35
C GLY A 31 -0.42 5.93 0.10
N PHE A 32 -0.74 5.08 -0.87
CA PHE A 32 -0.83 3.66 -0.61
C PHE A 32 -0.28 2.88 -1.80
N GLU A 33 0.16 1.66 -1.56
CA GLU A 33 0.54 0.73 -2.61
C GLU A 33 0.09 -0.68 -2.24
N ALA A 34 -0.37 -1.42 -3.25
CA ALA A 34 -0.71 -2.82 -3.10
C ALA A 34 0.47 -3.67 -3.57
N TYR A 35 0.79 -4.69 -2.80
CA TYR A 35 1.79 -5.67 -3.13
C TYR A 35 1.20 -7.06 -3.21
N ARG A 36 1.79 -7.89 -4.06
CA ARG A 36 1.55 -9.33 -4.13
C ARG A 36 2.86 -10.07 -3.90
N ARG A 37 2.80 -11.18 -3.20
CA ARG A 37 3.87 -12.16 -3.11
C ARG A 37 3.30 -13.51 -3.52
N ASP A 38 4.02 -14.19 -4.39
CA ASP A 38 3.70 -15.58 -4.73
C ASP A 38 4.51 -16.48 -3.78
N LEU A 39 3.85 -17.41 -3.07
CA LEU A 39 4.52 -18.30 -2.11
C LEU A 39 5.55 -19.22 -2.79
N GLU A 40 5.30 -19.55 -4.06
CA GLU A 40 6.17 -20.40 -4.89
C GLU A 40 7.32 -19.61 -5.53
N ASP A 41 7.30 -18.28 -5.50
CA ASP A 41 8.32 -17.42 -6.08
C ASP A 41 9.14 -16.69 -4.99
N PRO A 42 10.45 -16.97 -4.86
CA PRO A 42 11.30 -16.34 -3.86
C PRO A 42 11.61 -14.86 -4.16
N SER A 43 11.09 -14.30 -5.26
CA SER A 43 11.31 -12.90 -5.64
C SER A 43 10.68 -11.88 -4.68
N GLY A 44 9.80 -12.32 -3.78
CA GLY A 44 9.26 -11.49 -2.70
C GLY A 44 8.04 -10.67 -3.11
N TRP A 45 7.96 -9.43 -2.61
CA TRP A 45 6.80 -8.56 -2.79
C TRP A 45 6.89 -7.72 -4.06
N PHE A 46 5.86 -7.76 -4.88
CA PHE A 46 5.72 -7.04 -6.13
C PHE A 46 4.61 -6.00 -6.06
N PRO A 47 4.85 -4.73 -6.44
CA PRO A 47 3.80 -3.72 -6.47
C PRO A 47 2.83 -4.00 -7.63
N ILE A 48 1.55 -4.18 -7.33
CA ILE A 48 0.50 -4.51 -8.32
C ILE A 48 -0.44 -3.35 -8.64
N GLY A 49 -0.52 -2.32 -7.79
CA GLY A 49 -1.48 -1.21 -7.95
C GLY A 49 -0.94 -0.01 -8.72
N ARG A 50 0.39 0.21 -8.67
CA ARG A 50 1.04 1.48 -9.07
C ARG A 50 0.35 2.69 -8.41
N HIS A 51 -0.29 2.50 -7.26
CA HIS A 51 -1.02 3.54 -6.54
C HIS A 51 -0.08 4.47 -5.77
N ARG A 52 1.22 4.12 -5.68
CA ARG A 52 2.26 4.95 -5.05
C ARG A 52 2.38 6.37 -5.61
N PHE A 53 1.87 6.65 -6.81
CA PHE A 53 1.87 7.98 -7.42
C PHE A 53 0.65 8.84 -7.01
N ALA A 54 -0.37 8.25 -6.40
CA ALA A 54 -1.52 8.98 -5.91
C ALA A 54 -1.14 9.72 -4.61
N ILE A 55 -1.46 11.02 -4.58
CA ILE A 55 -1.15 11.90 -3.46
C ILE A 55 -2.46 12.28 -2.77
N PHE A 56 -2.54 11.99 -1.47
CA PHE A 56 -3.68 12.32 -0.62
C PHE A 56 -3.24 13.28 0.49
N GLN A 57 -4.15 14.14 0.94
CA GLN A 57 -3.85 15.10 2.01
C GLN A 57 -4.03 14.47 3.40
N THR A 58 -4.82 13.41 3.50
CA THR A 58 -5.10 12.72 4.77
C THR A 58 -4.97 11.20 4.65
N GLU A 59 -4.70 10.55 5.78
CA GLU A 59 -4.69 9.08 5.87
C GLU A 59 -6.08 8.49 5.52
N THR A 60 -7.15 9.15 5.98
CA THR A 60 -8.52 8.70 5.73
C THR A 60 -8.85 8.66 4.24
N GLU A 61 -8.44 9.67 3.47
CA GLU A 61 -8.59 9.69 2.01
C GLU A 61 -7.78 8.58 1.34
N ALA A 62 -6.52 8.40 1.74
CA ALA A 62 -5.67 7.34 1.21
C ALA A 62 -6.29 5.96 1.48
N ARG A 63 -6.83 5.74 2.69
CA ARG A 63 -7.51 4.51 3.09
C ARG A 63 -8.83 4.30 2.35
N ALA A 64 -9.63 5.35 2.18
CA ALA A 64 -10.88 5.28 1.42
C ALA A 64 -10.60 4.95 -0.06
N ALA A 65 -9.58 5.57 -0.66
CA ALA A 65 -9.15 5.27 -2.02
C ALA A 65 -8.59 3.84 -2.13
N ALA A 66 -7.86 3.37 -1.13
CA ALA A 66 -7.39 1.98 -1.07
C ALA A 66 -8.58 1.00 -1.06
N ARG A 67 -9.56 1.18 -0.16
CA ARG A 67 -10.79 0.37 -0.15
C ARG A 67 -11.57 0.42 -1.46
N ALA A 68 -11.68 1.60 -2.08
CA ALA A 68 -12.41 1.76 -3.32
C ALA A 68 -11.73 1.08 -4.52
N ARG A 69 -10.40 0.93 -4.51
CA ARG A 69 -9.65 0.25 -5.57
C ARG A 69 -9.37 -1.21 -5.28
N ILE A 70 -9.38 -1.59 -4.01
CA ILE A 70 -8.95 -2.90 -3.54
C ILE A 70 -10.11 -3.51 -2.75
N ASN A 71 -10.93 -4.28 -3.47
CA ASN A 71 -12.22 -4.80 -3.00
C ASN A 71 -12.14 -5.78 -1.80
N TRP A 72 -10.93 -6.21 -1.42
CA TRP A 72 -10.73 -7.14 -0.30
C TRP A 72 -10.27 -6.44 0.98
N ILE A 73 -10.03 -5.12 0.96
CA ILE A 73 -9.73 -4.35 2.18
C ILE A 73 -11.06 -4.10 2.93
N PRO A 74 -11.11 -4.37 4.25
CA PRO A 74 -12.28 -4.09 5.08
C PRO A 74 -12.54 -2.59 5.30
#